data_AF-F1LEK3-F1
#
_entry.id   AF-F1LEK3-F1
#
_cell.length_a   1.000
_cell.length_b   1.000
_cell.length_c   1.000
_cell.angle_alpha   90.00
_cell.angle_beta   90.00
_cell.angle_gamma   90.00
#
_symmetry.space_group_name_H-M   'P 1'
#
loop_
_entity.id
_entity.type
_entity.pdbx_description
1 polymer ?
#
loop_
_entity_poly.entity_id
_entity_poly.type
_entity_poly.pdbx_seq_one_letter_code
_entity_poly.pdbx_strand_id
1 'polypeptide(L)'
;MVAAGYALYGSATMVVLSTGDGVNGFTLDPSVGEFILTHRNMQCKPRGAVYSINEGYSKHWTKGIAEYVRSRKDPPDGKKGYAQRYVGSMVADVHRTLLNGGIFLYPATANAPSGKLRLLYECFPMAFILENAGGMATTGTSPILDIQPRSIHQRAPIILGSKEDVLEAMEYIKKYDS
;
A
#
# COMPACT_ATOMS: atom_id res chain seq x y z
N MET A 1 13.29 3.50 10.90
CA MET A 1 12.77 2.50 11.86
C MET A 1 13.77 1.36 11.96
N VAL A 2 13.88 0.66 13.09
CA VAL A 2 14.77 -0.52 13.23
C VAL A 2 14.07 -1.83 12.86
N ALA A 3 12.76 -1.91 13.09
CA ALA A 3 11.91 -3.01 12.68
C ALA A 3 10.47 -2.52 12.51
N ALA A 4 9.69 -3.21 11.69
CA ALA A 4 8.25 -3.01 11.55
C ALA A 4 7.56 -4.31 11.15
N GLY A 5 6.25 -4.37 11.35
CA GLY A 5 5.46 -5.53 10.97
C GLY A 5 3.98 -5.32 11.19
N TYR A 6 3.20 -6.35 10.87
CA TYR A 6 1.78 -6.42 11.12
C TYR A 6 1.34 -7.85 11.40
N ALA A 7 0.26 -8.00 12.18
CA ALA A 7 -0.48 -9.24 12.29
C ALA A 7 -1.75 -9.16 11.43
N LEU A 8 -2.01 -10.20 10.64
CA LEU A 8 -3.22 -10.35 9.83
C LEU A 8 -4.06 -11.50 10.41
N TYR A 9 -5.24 -11.17 10.92
CA TYR A 9 -6.25 -12.14 11.33
C TYR A 9 -7.18 -12.44 10.15
N GLY A 10 -6.66 -13.19 9.17
CA GLY A 10 -7.39 -13.58 7.95
C GLY A 10 -7.99 -14.98 8.05
N SER A 11 -8.05 -15.69 6.93
CA SER A 11 -8.38 -17.13 6.91
C SER A 11 -7.36 -17.98 7.70
N ALA A 12 -6.12 -17.50 7.77
CA ALA A 12 -5.10 -17.93 8.72
C ALA A 12 -4.53 -16.69 9.41
N THR A 13 -4.02 -16.86 10.64
CA THR A 13 -3.34 -15.78 11.36
C THR A 13 -1.88 -15.74 10.94
N MET A 14 -1.42 -14.58 10.48
CA MET A 14 -0.03 -14.38 10.06
C MET A 14 0.59 -13.17 10.74
N VAL A 15 1.90 -13.24 11.00
CA VAL A 15 2.74 -12.10 11.35
C VAL A 15 3.73 -11.89 10.20
N VAL A 16 3.80 -10.65 9.68
CA VAL A 16 4.80 -10.24 8.71
C VAL A 16 5.72 -9.24 9.37
N LEU A 17 7.03 -9.48 9.27
CA LEU A 17 8.05 -8.72 9.99
C LEU A 17 9.24 -8.39 9.07
N SER A 18 9.82 -7.21 9.29
CA SER A 18 11.13 -6.82 8.77
C SER A 18 11.94 -6.12 9.86
N THR A 19 13.25 -6.39 9.89
CA THR A 19 14.24 -5.73 10.75
C THR A 19 15.25 -4.91 9.95
N GLY A 20 14.90 -4.54 8.71
CA GLY A 20 15.77 -3.79 7.79
C GLY A 20 16.48 -4.63 6.73
N ASP A 21 16.50 -5.95 6.86
CA ASP A 21 17.09 -6.88 5.87
C ASP A 21 16.05 -7.92 5.42
N GLY A 22 15.27 -7.54 4.41
CA GLY A 22 14.20 -8.36 3.86
C GLY A 22 12.93 -8.42 4.71
N VAL A 23 11.94 -9.16 4.21
CA VAL A 23 10.62 -9.31 4.82
C VAL A 23 10.31 -10.80 4.97
N ASN A 24 9.81 -11.22 6.13
CA ASN A 24 9.45 -12.61 6.38
C ASN A 24 8.02 -12.71 6.92
N GLY A 25 7.30 -13.73 6.46
CA GLY A 25 5.95 -14.06 6.89
C GLY A 25 5.93 -15.35 7.70
N PHE A 26 5.27 -15.29 8.85
CA PHE A 26 5.11 -16.40 9.77
C PHE A 26 3.62 -16.69 9.94
N THR A 27 3.22 -17.95 9.85
CA THR A 27 1.83 -18.37 10.05
C THR A 27 1.67 -19.03 11.41
N LEU A 28 0.62 -18.66 12.14
CA LEU A 28 0.30 -19.28 13.42
C LEU A 28 -0.17 -20.73 13.21
N ASP A 29 0.51 -21.67 13.85
CA ASP A 29 -0.03 -23.00 14.13
C ASP A 29 -0.81 -22.97 15.45
N PRO A 30 -2.15 -23.02 15.43
CA PRO A 30 -2.96 -22.91 16.64
C PRO A 30 -2.85 -24.16 17.54
N SER A 31 -2.34 -25.29 17.04
CA SER A 31 -2.23 -26.52 17.82
C SER A 31 -1.08 -26.46 18.85
N VAL A 32 -0.03 -25.70 18.53
CA VAL A 32 1.16 -25.52 19.38
C VAL A 32 1.31 -24.07 19.88
N GLY A 33 0.60 -23.11 19.28
CA GLY A 33 0.65 -21.70 19.67
C GLY A 33 1.89 -20.96 19.16
N GLU A 34 2.51 -21.44 18.07
CA GLU A 34 3.74 -20.89 17.53
C GLU A 34 3.57 -20.28 16.13
N PHE A 35 4.31 -19.21 15.86
CA PHE A 35 4.41 -18.61 14.53
C PHE A 35 5.55 -19.24 13.74
N ILE A 36 5.21 -20.07 12.76
CA ILE A 36 6.16 -20.82 11.94
C ILE A 36 6.54 -20.00 10.70
N LEU A 37 7.82 -19.94 10.36
CA LEU A 37 8.28 -19.28 9.12
C LEU A 37 7.72 -20.03 7.90
N THR A 38 6.78 -19.41 7.20
CA THR A 38 6.13 -19.99 6.01
C THR A 38 6.50 -19.25 4.73
N HIS A 39 6.91 -17.98 4.83
CA HIS A 39 7.28 -17.15 3.69
C HIS A 39 8.60 -16.45 3.96
N ARG A 40 9.70 -17.04 3.49
CA ARG A 40 11.03 -16.45 3.60
C ARG A 40 11.26 -15.40 2.49
N ASN A 41 11.85 -14.27 2.85
CA ASN A 41 12.26 -13.21 1.92
C ASN A 41 11.16 -12.82 0.92
N MET A 42 10.01 -12.40 1.44
CA MET A 42 8.88 -11.92 0.65
C MET A 42 9.29 -10.72 -0.21
N GLN A 43 8.94 -10.75 -1.49
CA GLN A 43 9.24 -9.70 -2.46
C GLN A 43 7.95 -9.22 -3.13
N CYS A 44 7.78 -7.91 -3.19
CA CYS A 44 6.72 -7.28 -3.97
C CYS A 44 7.11 -7.31 -5.45
N LYS A 45 6.16 -7.68 -6.31
CA LYS A 45 6.39 -7.65 -7.76
C LYS A 45 6.62 -6.21 -8.23
N PRO A 46 7.46 -5.95 -9.25
CA PRO A 46 7.69 -4.60 -9.76
C PRO A 46 6.41 -3.98 -10.35
N ARG A 47 5.51 -4.80 -10.91
CA ARG A 47 4.17 -4.44 -11.41
C ARG A 47 3.16 -5.53 -11.10
N GLY A 48 1.92 -5.15 -10.83
CA GLY A 48 0.80 -6.09 -10.66
C GLY A 48 -0.35 -5.86 -11.63
N ALA A 49 -1.52 -6.38 -11.26
CA ALA A 49 -2.74 -6.31 -12.08
C ALA A 49 -3.98 -5.99 -11.21
N VAL A 50 -3.77 -5.39 -10.03
CA VAL A 50 -4.80 -5.06 -9.06
C VAL A 50 -4.61 -3.63 -8.60
N TYR A 51 -5.70 -2.86 -8.53
CA TYR A 51 -5.73 -1.59 -7.82
C TYR A 51 -6.72 -1.66 -6.65
N SER A 52 -6.37 -1.02 -5.55
CA SER A 52 -7.12 -1.06 -4.30
C SER A 52 -7.36 0.33 -3.76
N ILE A 53 -8.58 0.81 -3.92
CA ILE A 53 -9.03 2.14 -3.49
C ILE A 53 -10.53 2.11 -3.18
N ASN A 54 -10.96 2.94 -2.23
CA ASN A 54 -12.38 3.15 -1.97
C ASN A 54 -13.00 4.09 -3.02
N GLU A 55 -13.65 3.51 -4.02
CA GLU A 55 -14.32 4.24 -5.10
C GLU A 55 -15.53 5.08 -4.65
N GLY A 56 -16.04 4.86 -3.43
CA GLY A 56 -17.08 5.70 -2.84
C GLY A 56 -16.63 7.15 -2.63
N TYR A 57 -15.32 7.41 -2.61
CA TYR A 57 -14.76 8.77 -2.56
C TYR A 57 -14.45 9.38 -3.92
N SER A 58 -14.85 8.75 -5.03
CA SER A 58 -14.53 9.19 -6.40
C SER A 58 -14.84 10.67 -6.68
N LYS A 59 -15.95 11.19 -6.16
CA LYS A 59 -16.32 12.61 -6.28
C LYS A 59 -15.36 13.58 -5.58
N HIS A 60 -14.51 13.10 -4.68
CA HIS A 60 -13.60 13.91 -3.86
C HIS A 60 -12.12 13.66 -4.17
N TRP A 61 -11.82 12.84 -5.17
CA TRP A 61 -10.46 12.62 -5.63
C TRP A 61 -9.93 13.82 -6.39
N THR A 62 -8.61 13.97 -6.38
CA THR A 62 -7.93 14.87 -7.32
C THR A 62 -8.04 14.32 -8.74
N LYS A 63 -7.74 15.18 -9.72
CA LYS A 63 -7.82 14.79 -11.13
C LYS A 63 -6.78 13.71 -11.46
N GLY A 64 -5.58 13.81 -10.91
CA GLY A 64 -4.51 12.82 -11.09
C GLY A 64 -4.92 11.42 -10.64
N ILE A 65 -5.52 11.30 -9.44
CA ILE A 65 -6.02 10.01 -8.94
C ILE A 65 -7.16 9.49 -9.83
N ALA A 66 -8.11 10.34 -10.20
CA ALA A 66 -9.23 9.93 -11.05
C ALA A 66 -8.75 9.42 -12.43
N GLU A 67 -7.81 10.11 -13.07
CA GLU A 67 -7.24 9.71 -14.36
C GLU A 67 -6.39 8.43 -14.26
N TYR A 68 -5.64 8.24 -13.18
CA TYR A 68 -4.91 7.00 -12.94
C TYR A 68 -5.88 5.81 -12.80
N VAL A 69 -6.90 5.92 -11.96
CA VAL A 69 -7.90 4.86 -11.78
C VAL A 69 -8.65 4.58 -13.09
N ARG A 70 -9.00 5.62 -13.85
CA ARG A 70 -9.61 5.47 -15.18
C ARG A 70 -8.72 4.65 -16.12
N SER A 71 -7.43 4.96 -16.20
CA SER A 71 -6.49 4.23 -17.07
C SER A 71 -6.26 2.78 -16.62
N ARG A 72 -6.45 2.47 -15.33
CA ARG A 72 -6.40 1.09 -14.83
C ARG A 72 -7.66 0.29 -15.20
N LYS A 73 -8.82 0.92 -15.25
CA LYS A 73 -10.08 0.28 -15.68
C LYS A 73 -10.11 0.03 -17.18
N ASP A 74 -9.74 1.05 -17.95
CA ASP A 74 -9.82 1.07 -19.41
C ASP A 74 -8.48 1.59 -19.99
N PRO A 75 -7.47 0.71 -20.09
CA PRO A 75 -6.15 1.10 -20.58
C PRO A 75 -6.18 1.35 -22.09
N PRO A 76 -5.48 2.40 -22.58
CA PRO A 76 -5.57 2.84 -23.98
C PRO A 76 -5.00 1.84 -25.00
N ASP A 77 -4.09 0.95 -24.59
CA ASP A 77 -3.37 0.04 -25.50
C ASP A 77 -4.11 -1.28 -25.78
N GLY A 78 -5.40 -1.37 -25.44
CA GLY A 78 -6.16 -2.63 -25.53
C GLY A 78 -5.68 -3.72 -24.55
N LYS A 79 -4.80 -3.36 -23.61
CA LYS A 79 -4.36 -4.24 -22.51
C LYS A 79 -5.54 -4.59 -21.62
N LYS A 80 -5.44 -5.68 -20.86
CA LYS A 80 -6.46 -6.01 -19.87
C LYS A 80 -6.42 -4.99 -18.72
N GLY A 81 -7.58 -4.42 -18.40
CA GLY A 81 -7.73 -3.57 -17.21
C GLY A 81 -7.39 -4.33 -15.92
N TYR A 82 -6.97 -3.59 -14.90
CA TYR A 82 -6.65 -4.13 -13.58
C TYR A 82 -7.94 -4.53 -12.86
N ALA A 83 -7.86 -5.58 -12.05
CA ALA A 83 -8.96 -5.94 -11.18
C ALA A 83 -9.05 -4.95 -10.00
N GLN A 84 -10.25 -4.51 -9.67
CA GLN A 84 -10.50 -3.78 -8.43
C GLN A 84 -10.59 -4.76 -7.26
N ARG A 85 -9.86 -4.49 -6.17
CA ARG A 85 -10.03 -5.19 -4.90
C ARG A 85 -9.92 -4.18 -3.77
N TYR A 86 -10.91 -4.14 -2.88
CA TYR A 86 -10.86 -3.30 -1.69
C TYR A 86 -11.56 -4.02 -0.53
N VAL A 87 -10.77 -4.55 0.40
CA VAL A 87 -11.29 -5.25 1.58
C VAL A 87 -11.82 -4.23 2.60
N GLY A 88 -11.22 -3.03 2.63
CA GLY A 88 -11.57 -1.99 3.61
C GLY A 88 -10.80 -2.11 4.92
N SER A 89 -9.90 -3.09 5.03
CA SER A 89 -8.92 -3.23 6.10
C SER A 89 -7.52 -3.07 5.51
N MET A 90 -6.80 -2.04 5.97
CA MET A 90 -5.48 -1.70 5.42
C MET A 90 -4.54 -2.90 5.45
N VAL A 91 -4.48 -3.64 6.57
CA VAL A 91 -3.59 -4.81 6.68
C VAL A 91 -3.89 -5.88 5.64
N ALA A 92 -5.17 -6.15 5.34
CA ALA A 92 -5.54 -7.16 4.35
C ALA A 92 -5.24 -6.70 2.92
N ASP A 93 -5.52 -5.43 2.61
CA ASP A 93 -5.25 -4.86 1.29
C ASP A 93 -3.73 -4.73 1.01
N VAL A 94 -2.95 -4.31 2.00
CA VAL A 94 -1.49 -4.22 1.90
C VAL A 94 -0.86 -5.61 1.83
N HIS A 95 -1.31 -6.57 2.62
CA HIS A 95 -0.80 -7.95 2.58
C HIS A 95 -0.99 -8.60 1.20
N ARG A 96 -2.18 -8.43 0.61
CA ARG A 96 -2.44 -8.86 -0.78
C ARG A 96 -1.52 -8.15 -1.77
N THR A 97 -1.32 -6.85 -1.60
CA THR A 97 -0.45 -6.04 -2.47
C THR A 97 1.00 -6.51 -2.40
N LEU A 98 1.50 -6.84 -1.21
CA LEU A 98 2.82 -7.41 -1.01
C LEU A 98 2.99 -8.74 -1.76
N LEU A 99 2.04 -9.67 -1.62
CA LEU A 99 2.13 -11.01 -2.23
C LEU A 99 1.90 -11.01 -3.75
N ASN A 100 0.88 -10.28 -4.21
CA ASN A 100 0.39 -10.39 -5.58
C ASN A 100 0.88 -9.26 -6.49
N GLY A 101 1.48 -8.22 -5.91
CA GLY A 101 1.74 -6.96 -6.59
C GLY A 101 0.47 -6.13 -6.80
N GLY A 102 0.64 -5.00 -7.47
CA GLY A 102 -0.39 -4.00 -7.72
C GLY A 102 -0.24 -2.83 -6.78
N ILE A 103 -1.33 -2.09 -6.56
CA ILE A 103 -1.28 -0.83 -5.84
C ILE A 103 -2.43 -0.67 -4.85
N PHE A 104 -2.11 -0.15 -3.67
CA PHE A 104 -3.05 0.34 -2.67
C PHE A 104 -3.00 1.86 -2.61
N LEU A 105 -4.17 2.50 -2.68
CA LEU A 105 -4.31 3.95 -2.63
C LEU A 105 -5.27 4.36 -1.52
N TYR A 106 -4.79 5.25 -0.66
CA TYR A 106 -5.57 6.04 0.27
C TYR A 106 -5.15 7.51 0.14
N PRO A 107 -5.48 8.16 -1.00
CA PRO A 107 -5.00 9.50 -1.29
C PRO A 107 -5.68 10.55 -0.41
N ALA A 108 -5.17 11.78 -0.48
CA ALA A 108 -5.89 12.92 0.04
C ALA A 108 -7.21 13.09 -0.72
N THR A 109 -8.22 13.61 -0.04
CA THR A 109 -9.50 13.98 -0.67
C THR A 109 -9.86 15.40 -0.26
N ALA A 110 -10.77 16.04 -0.98
CA ALA A 110 -11.25 17.39 -0.64
C ALA A 110 -11.70 17.51 0.83
N ASN A 111 -12.32 16.46 1.38
CA ASN A 111 -12.83 16.43 2.75
C ASN A 111 -11.82 15.90 3.78
N ALA A 112 -10.68 15.38 3.32
CA ALA A 112 -9.59 14.86 4.17
C ALA A 112 -8.24 15.16 3.49
N PRO A 113 -7.80 16.44 3.48
CA PRO A 113 -6.61 16.88 2.75
C PRO A 113 -5.32 16.27 3.29
N SER A 114 -5.28 15.92 4.58
CA SER A 114 -4.14 15.20 5.19
C SER A 114 -4.31 13.67 5.12
N GLY A 115 -5.23 13.15 4.32
CA GLY A 115 -5.59 11.74 4.32
C GLY A 115 -6.30 11.30 5.60
N LYS A 116 -6.49 9.99 5.75
CA LYS A 116 -7.22 9.39 6.89
C LYS A 116 -6.34 8.51 7.77
N LEU A 117 -5.34 7.85 7.20
CA LEU A 117 -4.47 6.91 7.89
C LEU A 117 -3.41 7.66 8.70
N ARG A 118 -3.06 7.15 9.87
CA ARG A 118 -2.08 7.77 10.78
C ARG A 118 -0.67 7.40 10.37
N LEU A 119 0.17 8.42 10.34
CA LEU A 119 1.53 8.32 9.87
C LEU A 119 2.33 7.30 10.68
N LEU A 120 2.32 7.40 12.01
CA LEU A 120 3.22 6.63 12.86
C LEU A 120 2.95 5.13 12.91
N TYR A 121 1.68 4.72 12.93
CA TYR A 121 1.29 3.33 13.23
C TYR A 121 0.41 2.70 12.15
N GLU A 122 0.12 3.41 11.05
CA GLU A 122 -0.50 2.83 9.86
C GLU A 122 0.43 2.99 8.65
N CYS A 123 0.86 4.22 8.33
CA CYS A 123 1.67 4.49 7.13
C CYS A 123 3.12 3.99 7.26
N PHE A 124 3.85 4.38 8.31
CA PHE A 124 5.26 4.03 8.48
C PHE A 124 5.50 2.51 8.52
N PRO A 125 4.76 1.70 9.30
CA PRO A 125 5.02 0.27 9.33
C PRO A 125 4.79 -0.40 7.98
N MET A 126 3.73 0.00 7.26
CA MET A 126 3.39 -0.57 5.95
C MET A 126 4.37 -0.14 4.87
N ALA A 127 4.82 1.12 4.89
CA ALA A 127 5.85 1.62 3.99
C ALA A 127 7.18 0.89 4.21
N PHE A 128 7.60 0.73 5.47
CA PHE A 128 8.84 0.02 5.81
C PHE A 128 8.83 -1.44 5.32
N ILE A 129 7.71 -2.14 5.50
CA ILE A 129 7.55 -3.50 4.96
C ILE A 129 7.62 -3.50 3.44
N LEU A 130 6.88 -2.62 2.75
CA LEU A 130 6.84 -2.65 1.29
C LEU A 130 8.18 -2.28 0.65
N GLU A 131 8.87 -1.25 1.17
CA GLU A 131 10.17 -0.84 0.64
C GLU A 131 11.25 -1.92 0.84
N ASN A 132 11.28 -2.57 2.00
CA ASN A 132 12.19 -3.70 2.24
C ASN A 132 11.85 -4.96 1.40
N ALA A 133 10.66 -5.02 0.82
CA ALA A 133 10.26 -6.03 -0.15
C ALA A 133 10.42 -5.58 -1.61
N GLY A 134 11.10 -4.46 -1.88
CA GLY A 134 11.32 -3.93 -3.23
C GLY A 134 10.15 -3.15 -3.84
N GLY A 135 9.11 -2.87 -3.04
CA GLY A 135 8.01 -1.98 -3.39
C GLY A 135 8.33 -0.51 -3.15
N MET A 136 7.29 0.33 -3.16
CA MET A 136 7.40 1.77 -2.92
C MET A 136 6.20 2.29 -2.12
N ALA A 137 6.40 3.33 -1.31
CA ALA A 137 5.33 4.03 -0.59
C ALA A 137 5.53 5.56 -0.62
N THR A 138 4.50 6.31 -0.99
CA THR A 138 4.53 7.76 -1.21
C THR A 138 3.25 8.44 -0.75
N THR A 139 3.31 9.73 -0.43
CA THR A 139 2.12 10.59 -0.28
C THR A 139 1.49 10.97 -1.62
N GLY A 140 2.17 10.66 -2.73
CA GLY A 140 1.94 11.18 -4.08
C GLY A 140 2.98 12.23 -4.47
N THR A 141 3.61 12.89 -3.50
CA THR A 141 4.63 13.93 -3.71
C THR A 141 5.94 13.69 -2.97
N SER A 142 5.96 12.85 -1.94
CA SER A 142 7.16 12.58 -1.13
C SER A 142 7.14 11.15 -0.57
N PRO A 143 8.30 10.50 -0.39
CA PRO A 143 8.39 9.18 0.23
C PRO A 143 7.80 9.19 1.64
N ILE A 144 7.10 8.12 2.02
CA ILE A 144 6.45 8.05 3.33
C ILE A 144 7.48 8.07 4.46
N LEU A 145 8.57 7.32 4.34
CA LEU A 145 9.56 7.17 5.41
C LEU A 145 10.44 8.42 5.65
N ASP A 146 10.41 9.39 4.74
CA ASP A 146 11.17 10.65 4.86
C ASP A 146 10.39 11.74 5.60
N ILE A 147 9.11 11.51 5.92
CA ILE A 147 8.27 12.51 6.59
C ILE A 147 8.69 12.66 8.04
N GLN A 148 9.08 13.87 8.46
CA GLN A 148 9.27 14.19 9.87
C GLN A 148 7.90 14.41 10.56
N PRO A 149 7.47 13.57 11.52
CA PRO A 149 6.19 13.72 12.18
C PRO A 149 6.12 14.97 13.07
N ARG A 150 4.99 15.67 13.04
CA ARG A 150 4.69 16.83 13.90
C ARG A 150 3.79 16.48 15.07
N SER A 151 3.14 15.32 15.04
CA SER A 151 2.24 14.83 16.09
C SER A 151 2.12 13.31 16.03
N ILE A 152 1.87 12.67 17.18
CA ILE A 152 1.69 11.22 17.28
C ILE A 152 0.46 10.69 16.53
N HIS A 153 -0.53 11.55 16.29
CA HIS A 153 -1.75 11.22 15.55
C HIS A 153 -1.83 11.92 14.19
N GLN A 154 -0.70 12.42 13.69
CA GLN A 154 -0.63 13.00 12.35
C GLN A 154 -1.15 12.00 11.32
N ARG A 155 -1.97 12.48 10.39
CA ARG A 155 -2.44 11.70 9.25
C ARG A 155 -1.58 11.97 8.02
N ALA A 156 -1.56 11.02 7.10
CA ALA A 156 -0.97 11.20 5.79
C ALA A 156 -1.83 10.50 4.71
N PRO A 157 -1.88 11.07 3.49
CA PRO A 157 -2.23 10.27 2.32
C PRO A 157 -1.15 9.21 2.08
N ILE A 158 -1.53 8.08 1.51
CA ILE A 158 -0.57 7.02 1.18
C ILE A 158 -0.97 6.31 -0.12
N ILE A 159 0.03 6.06 -0.95
CA ILE A 159 -0.01 5.25 -2.16
C ILE A 159 1.16 4.29 -2.04
N LEU A 160 0.91 2.98 -2.07
CA LEU A 160 1.96 1.99 -1.90
C LEU A 160 1.72 0.73 -2.73
N GLY A 161 2.79 0.01 -3.03
CA GLY A 161 2.73 -1.31 -3.66
C GLY A 161 3.89 -1.54 -4.61
N SER A 162 3.58 -2.19 -5.74
CA SER A 162 4.49 -2.43 -6.85
C SER A 162 5.12 -1.13 -7.35
N LYS A 163 6.45 -1.10 -7.43
CA LYS A 163 7.23 0.11 -7.72
C LYS A 163 6.80 0.80 -9.00
N GLU A 164 6.59 0.06 -10.09
CA GLU A 164 6.20 0.63 -11.37
C GLU A 164 4.77 1.18 -11.35
N ASP A 165 3.85 0.53 -10.64
CA ASP A 165 2.46 1.00 -10.51
C ASP A 165 2.40 2.31 -9.71
N VAL A 166 3.22 2.42 -8.65
CA VAL A 166 3.30 3.62 -7.80
C VAL A 166 3.95 4.78 -8.56
N LEU A 167 5.03 4.53 -9.30
CA LEU A 167 5.67 5.56 -10.13
C LEU A 167 4.70 6.10 -11.20
N GLU A 168 3.99 5.21 -11.88
CA GLU A 168 2.97 5.60 -12.85
C GLU A 168 1.86 6.43 -12.19
N ALA A 169 1.38 6.06 -11.00
CA ALA A 169 0.41 6.87 -10.26
C ALA A 169 0.95 8.28 -9.95
N MET A 170 2.22 8.41 -9.56
CA MET A 170 2.86 9.71 -9.31
C MET A 170 2.98 10.56 -10.58
N GLU A 171 3.22 9.96 -11.74
CA GLU A 171 3.24 10.67 -13.03
C GLU A 171 1.87 11.28 -13.36
N TYR A 172 0.79 10.54 -13.11
CA TYR A 172 -0.58 11.07 -13.26
C TYR A 172 -0.85 12.22 -12.30
N ILE A 173 -0.48 12.08 -11.02
CA ILE A 173 -0.63 13.15 -10.02
C ILE A 173 0.14 14.40 -10.46
N LYS A 174 1.42 14.25 -10.84
CA LYS A 174 2.24 15.36 -11.35
C LYS A 174 1.65 16.00 -12.61
N LYS A 175 1.10 15.22 -13.54
CA LYS A 175 0.56 15.74 -14.80
C LYS A 175 -0.74 16.53 -14.61
N TYR A 176 -1.60 16.11 -13.69
CA TYR A 176 -2.98 16.62 -13.62
C TYR A 176 -3.26 17.48 -12.38
N ASP A 177 -2.42 17.40 -11.34
CA ASP A 177 -2.60 18.12 -10.07
C ASP A 177 -1.48 19.16 -9.81
N SER A 178 -0.55 19.36 -10.75
CA SER A 178 0.47 20.43 -10.71
C SER A 178 0.00 21.73 -11.37
#